data_AF-A0A523FW93-F1
#
_entry.id   AF-A0A523FW93-F1
#
_cell.length_a   1.000
_cell.length_b   1.000
_cell.length_c   1.000
_cell.angle_alpha   90.00
_cell.angle_beta   90.00
_cell.angle_gamma   90.00
#
_symmetry.space_group_name_H-M   'P 1'
#
loop_
_entity.id
_entity.type
_entity.pdbx_description
1 polymer ?
#
loop_
_entity_poly.entity_id
_entity_poly.type
_entity_poly.pdbx_seq_one_letter_code
_entity_poly.pdbx_strand_id
1 'polypeptide(L)'
;MPRDEETIIRDGHFLERIPQEIRETFTDRQIAAVEQAFGRGRHGVDIRVSVPLPGGRRYLVLLLGKEQRSRERRRFERLRQPVLTAMNVIAMATMGMLIFFFAVGLAHTMFK
;
A
#
# COMPACT_ATOMS: atom_id res chain seq x y z
N MET A 1 32.21 -10.39 15.22
CA MET A 1 32.30 -9.90 13.82
C MET A 1 30.87 -9.76 13.33
N PRO A 2 30.24 -8.57 13.33
CA PRO A 2 28.85 -8.45 12.88
C PRO A 2 28.83 -8.18 11.38
N ARG A 3 28.16 -9.06 10.64
CA ARG A 3 28.05 -9.08 9.18
C ARG A 3 26.60 -9.50 8.92
N ASP A 4 25.68 -8.54 8.88
CA ASP A 4 24.27 -8.82 8.60
C ASP A 4 23.36 -7.61 8.33
N GLU A 5 23.76 -6.35 8.55
CA GLU A 5 22.85 -5.21 8.33
C GLU A 5 22.85 -4.65 6.89
N GLU A 6 23.88 -4.93 6.08
CA GLU A 6 24.11 -4.24 4.80
C GLU A 6 23.29 -4.80 3.61
N THR A 7 22.53 -5.89 3.80
CA THR A 7 21.83 -6.58 2.70
C THR A 7 20.33 -6.28 2.65
N ILE A 8 19.75 -5.58 3.64
CA ILE A 8 18.28 -5.51 3.80
C ILE A 8 17.62 -4.38 2.98
N ILE A 9 18.36 -3.43 2.42
CA ILE A 9 17.76 -2.29 1.69
C ILE A 9 18.52 -2.04 0.38
N ARG A 10 18.41 -2.96 -0.57
CA ARG A 10 18.74 -2.66 -1.98
C ARG A 10 17.52 -2.96 -2.83
N ASP A 11 16.48 -2.16 -2.66
CA ASP A 11 15.38 -2.07 -3.64
C ASP A 11 15.87 -1.20 -4.81
N GLY A 12 16.87 -1.70 -5.56
CA GLY A 12 17.60 -0.95 -6.61
C GLY A 12 16.75 -0.51 -7.81
N HIS A 13 15.46 -0.84 -7.82
CA HIS A 13 14.54 -0.55 -8.92
C HIS A 13 14.28 0.94 -9.16
N PHE A 14 14.52 1.84 -8.19
CA PHE A 14 14.31 3.27 -8.42
C PHE A 14 15.47 3.91 -9.20
N LEU A 15 16.72 3.48 -8.96
CA LEU A 15 17.90 4.00 -9.65
C LEU A 15 17.84 3.70 -11.15
N GLU A 16 17.29 2.54 -11.52
CA GLU A 16 17.07 2.12 -12.91
C GLU A 16 16.19 3.11 -13.71
N ARG A 17 15.33 3.87 -13.02
CA ARG A 17 14.44 4.88 -13.62
C ARG A 17 15.10 6.25 -13.76
N ILE A 18 16.28 6.45 -13.16
CA ILE A 18 17.06 7.69 -13.24
C ILE A 18 17.99 7.60 -14.46
N PRO A 19 18.07 8.63 -15.32
CA PRO A 19 19.04 8.70 -16.41
C PRO A 19 20.46 8.42 -15.90
N GLN A 20 21.24 7.67 -16.67
CA GLN A 20 22.57 7.19 -16.26
C GLN A 20 23.48 8.35 -15.80
N GLU A 21 23.51 9.44 -16.56
CA GLU A 21 24.30 10.63 -16.28
C GLU A 21 24.03 11.22 -14.89
N ILE A 22 22.78 11.15 -14.43
CA ILE A 22 22.37 11.65 -13.12
C ILE A 22 22.66 10.60 -12.04
N ARG A 23 22.46 9.32 -12.34
CA ARG A 23 22.70 8.20 -11.41
C ARG A 23 24.17 8.17 -10.97
N GLU A 24 25.09 8.44 -11.88
CA GLU A 24 26.53 8.46 -11.60
C GLU A 24 26.95 9.62 -10.68
N THR A 25 26.12 10.65 -10.53
CA THR A 25 26.38 11.76 -9.58
C THR A 25 26.04 11.41 -8.13
N PHE A 26 25.35 10.30 -7.89
CA PHE A 26 24.90 9.94 -6.54
C PHE A 26 25.99 9.18 -5.79
N THR A 27 26.28 9.62 -4.58
CA THR A 27 27.12 8.88 -3.63
C THR A 27 26.29 7.80 -2.91
N ASP A 28 26.96 6.76 -2.41
CA ASP A 28 26.30 5.68 -1.65
C ASP A 28 25.48 6.21 -0.46
N ARG A 29 25.97 7.27 0.21
CA ARG A 29 25.24 7.93 1.31
C ARG A 29 23.96 8.62 0.84
N GLN A 30 23.97 9.24 -0.34
CA GLN A 30 22.78 9.86 -0.93
C GLN A 30 21.77 8.80 -1.35
N ILE A 31 22.23 7.69 -1.94
CA ILE A 31 21.37 6.55 -2.29
C ILE A 31 20.70 6.00 -1.03
N ALA A 32 21.46 5.72 0.02
CA ALA A 32 20.93 5.20 1.28
C ALA A 32 19.93 6.17 1.94
N ALA A 33 20.18 7.49 1.91
CA ALA A 33 19.26 8.49 2.44
C ALA A 33 17.94 8.55 1.65
N VAL A 34 18.01 8.42 0.32
CA VAL A 34 16.83 8.36 -0.56
C VAL A 34 16.06 7.06 -0.31
N GLU A 35 16.74 5.92 -0.24
CA GLU A 35 16.10 4.65 0.09
C GLU A 35 15.47 4.66 1.48
N GLN A 36 16.06 5.36 2.45
CA GLN A 36 15.45 5.50 3.78
C GLN A 36 14.22 6.41 3.77
N ALA A 37 14.25 7.49 2.99
CA ALA A 37 13.15 8.45 2.89
C ALA A 37 11.95 7.92 2.08
N PHE A 38 12.22 7.14 1.04
CA PHE A 38 11.21 6.60 0.11
C PHE A 38 10.98 5.10 0.26
N GLY A 39 11.79 4.42 1.06
CA GLY A 39 11.66 3.01 1.38
C GLY A 39 10.23 2.72 1.78
N ARG A 40 9.63 1.73 1.13
CA ARG A 40 8.22 1.39 1.35
C ARG A 40 8.05 1.17 2.84
N GLY A 41 7.32 2.07 3.51
CA GLY A 41 7.00 1.89 4.91
C GLY A 41 6.48 0.47 5.07
N ARG A 42 7.05 -0.30 6.01
CA ARG A 42 6.66 -1.71 6.22
C ARG A 42 5.16 -1.75 6.51
N HIS A 43 4.37 -2.03 5.48
CA HIS A 43 2.94 -2.27 5.59
C HIS A 43 2.81 -3.75 5.91
N GLY A 44 2.07 -4.07 6.98
CA GLY A 44 1.84 -5.46 7.35
C GLY A 44 1.08 -6.22 6.26
N VAL A 45 0.34 -5.49 5.43
CA VAL A 45 -0.36 -6.00 4.25
C VAL A 45 -0.23 -4.99 3.11
N ASP A 46 0.37 -5.38 1.99
CA ASP A 46 0.38 -4.64 0.71
C ASP A 46 -0.12 -5.59 -0.39
N ILE A 47 -1.43 -5.57 -0.65
CA ILE A 47 -2.07 -6.38 -1.69
C ILE A 47 -2.40 -5.46 -2.86
N ARG A 48 -1.83 -5.74 -4.02
CA ARG A 48 -2.09 -5.01 -5.27
C ARG A 48 -2.53 -6.00 -6.33
N VAL A 49 -3.76 -5.86 -6.80
CA VAL A 49 -4.35 -6.77 -7.79
C VAL A 49 -4.82 -5.94 -8.99
N SER A 50 -4.42 -6.37 -10.18
CA SER A 50 -5.00 -5.85 -11.42
C SER A 50 -6.16 -6.75 -11.83
N VAL A 51 -7.38 -6.22 -11.79
CA VAL A 51 -8.59 -6.97 -12.13
C VAL A 51 -9.00 -6.62 -13.56
N PRO A 52 -9.08 -7.60 -14.49
CA PRO A 52 -9.68 -7.37 -15.79
C PRO A 52 -11.20 -7.21 -15.61
N LEU A 53 -11.72 -6.02 -15.90
CA LEU A 53 -13.16 -5.74 -15.88
C LEU A 53 -13.64 -5.46 -17.31
N PRO A 54 -14.93 -5.68 -17.62
CA PRO A 54 -15.49 -5.26 -18.90
C PRO A 54 -15.22 -3.75 -19.10
N GLY A 55 -14.54 -3.40 -20.20
CA GLY A 55 -14.15 -2.02 -20.51
C GLY A 55 -12.74 -1.60 -20.05
N GLY A 56 -11.91 -2.50 -19.49
CA GLY A 56 -10.49 -2.24 -19.26
C GLY A 56 -9.89 -2.91 -18.01
N ARG A 57 -8.59 -2.70 -17.78
CA ARG A 57 -7.92 -3.14 -16.55
C ARG A 57 -8.10 -2.09 -15.46
N ARG A 58 -8.58 -2.49 -14.28
CA ARG A 58 -8.62 -1.62 -13.09
C ARG A 58 -7.65 -2.14 -12.04
N TYR A 59 -7.02 -1.22 -11.31
CA TYR A 59 -6.09 -1.58 -10.24
C TYR A 59 -6.79 -1.46 -8.89
N LEU A 60 -6.68 -2.51 -8.07
CA LEU A 60 -7.14 -2.54 -6.69
C LEU A 60 -5.92 -2.61 -5.78
N VAL A 61 -5.87 -1.73 -4.78
CA VAL A 61 -4.78 -1.65 -3.81
C VAL A 61 -5.38 -1.66 -2.41
N LEU A 62 -4.97 -2.65 -1.61
CA LEU A 62 -5.31 -2.78 -0.20
C LEU A 62 -4.02 -2.65 0.62
N LEU A 63 -3.92 -1.57 1.38
CA LEU A 63 -2.79 -1.29 2.27
C LEU A 63 -3.29 -1.33 3.71
N LEU A 64 -2.67 -2.17 4.53
CA LEU A 64 -2.90 -2.21 5.97
C LEU A 64 -1.55 -2.16 6.69
N GLY A 65 -1.41 -1.26 7.65
CA GLY A 65 -0.15 -1.09 8.36
C GLY A 65 -0.31 -0.32 9.66
N LYS A 66 0.73 -0.37 10.49
CA LYS A 66 0.80 0.41 11.73
C LYS A 66 0.83 1.90 11.36
N GLU A 67 -0.11 2.66 11.90
CA GLU A 67 -0.19 4.11 11.69
C GLU A 67 0.96 4.80 12.43
N GLN A 68 1.97 5.25 11.66
CA GLN A 68 3.17 5.91 12.19
C GLN A 68 3.08 7.44 12.12
N ARG A 69 2.03 8.02 11.50
CA ARG A 69 1.88 9.48 11.39
C ARG A 69 1.50 10.12 12.73
N SER A 70 2.04 11.31 12.98
CA SER A 70 1.75 12.10 14.18
C SER A 70 0.24 12.44 14.30
N ARG A 71 -0.24 12.66 15.52
CA ARG A 71 -1.66 12.98 15.78
C ARG A 71 -2.11 14.27 15.08
N GLU A 72 -1.25 15.28 15.04
CA GLU A 72 -1.54 16.57 14.38
C GLU A 72 -1.72 16.41 12.87
N ARG A 73 -0.79 15.71 12.21
CA ARG A 73 -0.87 15.44 10.78
C ARG A 73 -2.13 14.63 10.42
N ARG A 74 -2.49 13.63 11.24
CA ARG A 74 -3.72 12.86 11.05
C ARG A 74 -4.98 13.71 11.16
N ARG A 75 -5.02 14.69 12.08
CA ARG A 75 -6.16 15.60 12.22
C ARG A 75 -6.31 16.50 11.00
N PHE A 76 -5.20 17.00 10.48
CA PHE A 76 -5.18 17.82 9.26
C PHE A 76 -5.58 17.03 8.00
N GLU A 77 -5.09 15.79 7.87
CA GLU A 77 -5.47 14.91 6.74
C GLU A 77 -6.94 14.52 6.79
N ARG A 78 -7.53 14.23 7.97
CA ARG A 78 -8.97 13.95 8.10
C ARG A 78 -9.86 15.12 7.66
N LEU A 79 -9.40 16.35 7.84
CA LEU A 79 -10.11 17.54 7.35
C LEU A 79 -10.06 17.67 5.82
N ARG A 80 -8.99 17.16 5.19
CA ARG A 80 -8.78 17.23 3.73
C ARG A 80 -9.32 16.03 2.97
N GLN A 81 -9.35 14.85 3.59
CA GLN A 81 -9.82 13.60 3.02
C GLN A 81 -10.83 12.94 3.96
N PRO A 82 -12.09 13.44 3.97
CA PRO A 82 -13.13 12.87 4.81
C PRO A 82 -13.40 11.42 4.40
N VAL A 83 -13.14 10.49 5.32
CA VAL A 83 -13.37 9.05 5.09
C VAL A 83 -14.87 8.74 4.97
N LEU A 84 -15.71 9.60 5.55
CA LEU A 84 -17.18 9.54 5.55
C LEU A 84 -17.79 10.36 4.40
N THR A 85 -17.22 10.32 3.19
CA THR A 85 -17.97 10.76 2.02
C THR A 85 -19.11 9.78 1.76
N ALA A 86 -20.27 10.27 1.28
CA ALA A 86 -21.42 9.42 0.99
C ALA A 86 -21.06 8.22 0.09
N MET A 87 -20.15 8.43 -0.87
CA MET A 87 -19.64 7.38 -1.74
C MET A 87 -18.86 6.28 -0.99
N ASN A 88 -18.01 6.67 -0.03
CA ASN A 88 -17.28 5.69 0.79
C ASN A 88 -18.24 4.90 1.69
N VAL A 89 -19.28 5.54 2.23
CA VAL A 89 -20.30 4.85 3.05
C VAL A 89 -21.06 3.82 2.22
N ILE A 90 -21.48 4.19 1.01
CA ILE A 90 -22.12 3.27 0.06
C ILE A 90 -21.16 2.12 -0.27
N ALA A 91 -19.91 2.40 -0.62
CA ALA A 91 -18.91 1.38 -0.94
C ALA A 91 -18.66 0.42 0.23
N MET A 92 -18.55 0.93 1.46
CA MET A 92 -18.41 0.10 2.67
C MET A 92 -19.64 -0.77 2.93
N ALA A 93 -20.86 -0.22 2.78
CA ALA A 93 -22.10 -0.96 2.95
C ALA A 93 -22.24 -2.07 1.90
N THR A 94 -21.95 -1.78 0.62
CA THR A 94 -21.96 -2.77 -0.46
C THR A 94 -20.93 -3.87 -0.21
N MET A 95 -19.70 -3.52 0.18
CA MET A 95 -18.66 -4.50 0.51
C MET A 95 -19.09 -5.40 1.68
N GLY A 96 -19.62 -4.83 2.76
CA GLY A 96 -20.11 -5.59 3.91
C GLY A 96 -21.23 -6.55 3.54
N MET A 97 -22.16 -6.11 2.69
CA MET A 97 -23.24 -6.95 2.16
C MET A 97 -22.71 -8.12 1.33
N LEU A 98 -21.74 -7.90 0.44
CA LEU A 98 -21.13 -8.97 -0.36
C LEU A 98 -20.43 -10.02 0.52
N ILE A 99 -19.68 -9.58 1.53
CA ILE A 99 -19.01 -10.47 2.49
C ILE A 99 -20.04 -11.30 3.27
N PHE A 100 -21.13 -10.67 3.71
CA PHE A 100 -22.20 -11.35 4.44
C PHE A 100 -22.85 -12.46 3.59
N PHE A 101 -23.26 -12.14 2.36
CA PHE A 101 -23.86 -13.13 1.46
C PHE A 101 -22.89 -14.27 1.12
N PHE A 102 -21.61 -13.97 0.93
CA PHE A 102 -20.58 -14.98 0.69
C PHE A 102 -20.43 -15.94 1.89
N ALA A 103 -20.38 -15.40 3.12
CA ALA A 103 -20.28 -16.20 4.33
C ALA A 103 -21.51 -17.08 4.57
N VAL A 104 -22.72 -16.54 4.37
CA VAL A 104 -23.97 -17.29 4.47
C VAL A 104 -24.03 -18.41 3.42
N GLY A 105 -23.63 -18.12 2.18
CA GLY A 105 -23.55 -19.12 1.11
C GLY A 105 -22.60 -20.27 1.46
N LEU A 106 -21.40 -19.96 1.97
CA LEU A 106 -20.45 -20.95 2.45
C LEU A 106 -21.01 -21.81 3.59
N ALA A 107 -21.60 -21.18 4.60
CA ALA A 107 -22.21 -21.90 5.71
C ALA A 107 -23.31 -22.85 5.22
N HIS A 108 -24.20 -22.38 4.34
CA HIS A 108 -25.23 -23.21 3.75
C HIS A 108 -24.66 -24.41 2.97
N THR A 109 -23.53 -24.27 2.27
CA THR A 109 -22.88 -25.41 1.58
C THR A 109 -22.20 -26.40 2.53
N MET A 110 -21.78 -25.97 3.72
CA MET A 110 -21.11 -26.83 4.70
C MET A 110 -22.08 -27.59 5.62
N PHE A 111 -23.28 -27.07 5.84
CA PHE A 111 -24.31 -27.67 6.72
C PHE A 111 -25.40 -28.44 5.96
N LYS A 112 -25.15 -28.78 4.69
CA LYS A 112 -26.02 -29.60 3.83
C LYS A 112 -25.38 -30.95 3.60
#